data_AF-A0A9Q0V1S8-F1
#
_entry.id   AF-A0A9Q0V1S8-F1
#
_cell.length_a   1.000
_cell.length_b   1.000
_cell.length_c   1.000
_cell.angle_alpha   90.00
_cell.angle_beta   90.00
_cell.angle_gamma   90.00
#
_symmetry.space_group_name_H-M   'P 1'
#
loop_
_entity.id
_entity.type
_entity.pdbx_description
1 polymer ?
#
loop_
_entity_poly.entity_id
_entity_poly.type
_entity_poly.pdbx_seq_one_letter_code
_entity_poly.pdbx_strand_id
1 'polypeptide(L)'
;MYASAAQYNEPPTYPVNKVCAGIDGGGFGDDILSRIFGGLVAYNGNLPCYVNAHTDESETTVGWRWQECSELAMPIGIGNNSMFPPDPFDLEDYIESCKSFYGVPTRPHWVTTYYGGHSIKLILQRFGSNIIFSNGLRDPYSSGGVLENISDTIVAVSTVNGSHCLDLLFAKETDPEWLVAQRKIEIKIMKEWIDKYYVDLSMF
;
A
#
# COMPACT_ATOMS: atom_id res chain seq x y z
N MET A 1 -14.07 1.61 2.68
CA MET A 1 -14.45 0.68 1.60
C MET A 1 -13.60 0.89 0.34
N TYR A 2 -13.80 1.95 -0.44
CA TYR A 2 -13.14 2.08 -1.76
C TYR A 2 -11.61 2.05 -1.70
N ALA A 3 -10.99 2.77 -0.75
CA ALA A 3 -9.54 2.77 -0.58
C ALA A 3 -8.98 1.35 -0.39
N SER A 4 -9.61 0.54 0.47
CA SER A 4 -9.24 -0.87 0.68
C SER A 4 -9.46 -1.71 -0.58
N ALA A 5 -10.59 -1.53 -1.27
CA ALA A 5 -10.87 -2.24 -2.52
C ALA A 5 -9.84 -1.91 -3.62
N ALA A 6 -9.41 -0.66 -3.70
CA ALA A 6 -8.38 -0.20 -4.64
C ALA A 6 -6.99 -0.75 -4.27
N GLN A 7 -6.61 -0.67 -3.00
CA GLN A 7 -5.34 -1.21 -2.49
C GLN A 7 -5.20 -2.71 -2.78
N TYR A 8 -6.25 -3.49 -2.50
CA TYR A 8 -6.26 -4.93 -2.70
C TYR A 8 -7.03 -5.34 -3.97
N ASN A 9 -6.91 -4.58 -5.06
CA ASN A 9 -7.65 -4.83 -6.30
C ASN A 9 -7.13 -6.04 -7.12
N GLU A 10 -6.93 -7.19 -6.48
CA GLU A 10 -6.22 -8.34 -7.03
C GLU A 10 -7.09 -9.23 -7.94
N PRO A 11 -6.49 -9.84 -8.99
CA PRO A 11 -7.13 -10.91 -9.76
C PRO A 11 -7.36 -12.17 -8.91
N PRO A 12 -8.37 -13.01 -9.28
CA PRO A 12 -9.42 -12.74 -10.26
C PRO A 12 -10.59 -11.94 -9.66
N THR A 13 -10.51 -11.59 -8.38
CA THR A 13 -11.65 -11.04 -7.64
C THR A 13 -11.99 -9.60 -8.00
N TYR A 14 -10.99 -8.79 -8.36
CA TYR A 14 -11.08 -7.37 -8.68
C TYR A 14 -12.10 -6.60 -7.80
N PRO A 15 -11.83 -6.44 -6.50
CA PRO A 15 -12.75 -5.79 -5.55
C PRO A 15 -13.32 -4.44 -5.99
N VAL A 16 -12.58 -3.62 -6.74
CA VAL A 16 -13.10 -2.36 -7.28
C VAL A 16 -14.27 -2.61 -8.22
N ASN A 17 -14.16 -3.60 -9.11
CA ASN A 17 -15.22 -3.97 -10.04
C ASN A 17 -16.48 -4.45 -9.29
N LYS A 18 -16.30 -5.18 -8.18
CA LYS A 18 -17.43 -5.61 -7.34
C LYS A 18 -18.15 -4.42 -6.71
N VAL A 19 -17.40 -3.47 -6.16
CA VAL A 19 -17.96 -2.23 -5.59
C VAL A 19 -18.73 -1.45 -6.66
N CYS A 20 -18.12 -1.22 -7.82
CA CYS A 20 -18.75 -0.49 -8.93
C CYS A 20 -20.02 -1.19 -9.41
N ALA A 21 -20.00 -2.51 -9.60
CA ALA A 21 -21.19 -3.27 -10.00
C ALA A 21 -22.34 -3.15 -8.98
N GLY A 22 -22.03 -3.12 -7.68
CA GLY A 22 -23.02 -2.88 -6.63
C GLY A 22 -23.63 -1.47 -6.68
N ILE A 23 -22.81 -0.46 -6.95
CA ILE A 23 -23.24 0.94 -7.11
C ILE A 23 -24.11 1.12 -8.35
N ASP A 24 -23.68 0.55 -9.48
CA ASP A 24 -24.34 0.71 -10.77
C ASP A 24 -25.61 -0.13 -10.90
N GLY A 25 -25.66 -1.26 -10.18
CA GLY A 25 -26.79 -2.19 -10.24
C GLY A 25 -28.10 -1.66 -9.65
N GLY A 26 -28.07 -0.62 -8.81
CA GLY A 26 -29.29 0.05 -8.31
C GLY A 26 -30.21 -0.81 -7.45
N GLY A 27 -29.76 -1.98 -6.96
CA GLY A 27 -30.60 -2.98 -6.29
C GLY A 27 -31.24 -2.52 -4.97
N PHE A 28 -30.79 -1.40 -4.41
CA PHE A 28 -31.31 -0.83 -3.16
C PHE A 28 -32.02 0.52 -3.34
N GLY A 29 -32.12 1.01 -4.57
CA GLY A 29 -32.69 2.32 -4.90
C GLY A 29 -31.78 3.12 -5.83
N ASP A 30 -32.36 4.18 -6.43
CA ASP A 30 -31.70 4.99 -7.44
C ASP A 30 -30.98 6.23 -6.89
N ASP A 31 -31.26 6.62 -5.64
CA ASP A 31 -30.57 7.75 -5.01
C ASP A 31 -29.11 7.41 -4.65
N ILE A 32 -28.32 8.46 -4.42
CA ILE A 32 -26.87 8.35 -4.19
C ILE A 32 -26.56 7.45 -2.99
N LEU A 33 -27.30 7.58 -1.88
CA LEU A 33 -27.00 6.80 -0.67
C LEU A 33 -27.36 5.32 -0.87
N SER A 34 -28.47 5.03 -1.53
CA SER A 34 -28.87 3.67 -1.88
C SER A 34 -27.86 2.99 -2.80
N ARG A 35 -27.32 3.72 -3.79
CA ARG A 35 -26.24 3.21 -4.66
C ARG A 35 -24.95 2.95 -3.90
N ILE A 36 -24.51 3.88 -3.04
CA ILE A 36 -23.34 3.67 -2.17
C ILE A 36 -23.54 2.46 -1.26
N PHE A 37 -24.73 2.29 -0.70
CA PHE A 37 -25.09 1.13 0.11
C PHE A 37 -25.00 -0.17 -0.71
N GLY A 38 -25.48 -0.17 -1.96
CA GLY A 38 -25.30 -1.30 -2.87
C GLY A 38 -23.84 -1.70 -3.07
N GLY A 39 -22.93 -0.72 -3.19
CA GLY A 39 -21.48 -0.95 -3.21
C GLY A 39 -20.94 -1.57 -1.91
N LEU A 40 -21.40 -1.07 -0.75
CA LEU A 40 -21.02 -1.60 0.57
C LEU A 40 -21.43 -3.07 0.75
N VAL A 41 -22.67 -3.40 0.34
CA VAL A 41 -23.19 -4.78 0.38
C VAL A 41 -22.41 -5.67 -0.59
N ALA A 42 -22.13 -5.20 -1.81
CA ALA A 42 -21.38 -5.96 -2.81
C ALA A 42 -19.94 -6.28 -2.36
N TYR A 43 -19.31 -5.38 -1.61
CA TYR A 43 -17.94 -5.56 -1.10
C TYR A 43 -17.88 -6.41 0.17
N ASN A 44 -18.72 -6.12 1.16
CA ASN A 44 -18.66 -6.76 2.48
C ASN A 44 -19.53 -8.02 2.60
N GLY A 45 -20.41 -8.27 1.62
CA GLY A 45 -21.46 -9.26 1.75
C GLY A 45 -22.58 -8.79 2.69
N ASN A 46 -23.44 -9.72 3.11
CA ASN A 46 -24.59 -9.38 3.94
C ASN A 46 -24.20 -9.31 5.43
N LEU A 47 -24.15 -8.09 5.98
CA LEU A 47 -23.82 -7.83 7.39
C LEU A 47 -25.02 -7.23 8.15
N PRO A 48 -25.12 -7.44 9.47
CA PRO A 48 -26.15 -6.81 10.30
C PRO A 48 -25.96 -5.30 10.45
N CYS A 49 -24.72 -4.80 10.29
CA CYS A 49 -24.36 -3.39 10.34
C CYS A 49 -23.15 -3.13 9.43
N TYR A 50 -23.18 -2.04 8.66
CA TYR A 50 -22.13 -1.67 7.70
C TYR A 50 -21.34 -0.44 8.09
N VAL A 51 -21.92 0.44 8.90
CA VAL A 51 -21.34 1.74 9.28
C VAL A 51 -21.24 1.78 10.80
N ASN A 52 -20.04 2.04 11.32
CA ASN A 52 -19.76 2.11 12.76
C ASN A 52 -20.17 0.82 13.51
N ALA A 53 -19.99 -0.34 12.88
CA ALA A 53 -20.10 -1.61 13.58
C ALA A 53 -19.07 -1.65 14.72
N HIS A 54 -19.45 -2.23 15.86
CA HIS A 54 -18.53 -2.41 16.96
C HIS A 54 -17.39 -3.34 16.54
N THR A 55 -16.16 -2.88 16.73
CA THR A 55 -14.95 -3.67 16.48
C THR A 55 -14.07 -3.57 17.72
N ASP A 56 -13.68 -4.73 18.26
CA ASP A 56 -12.66 -4.77 19.30
C ASP A 56 -11.32 -4.31 18.70
N GLU A 57 -10.68 -3.33 19.36
CA GLU A 57 -9.38 -2.88 18.91
C GLU A 57 -8.30 -3.90 19.29
N SER A 58 -7.53 -4.33 18.30
CA SER A 58 -6.38 -5.20 18.53
C SER A 58 -5.16 -4.38 18.94
N GLU A 59 -4.24 -5.00 19.69
CA GLU A 59 -2.92 -4.41 19.99
C GLU A 59 -2.16 -4.01 18.72
N THR A 60 -2.33 -4.74 17.61
CA THR A 60 -1.74 -4.39 16.31
C THR A 60 -2.30 -3.08 15.76
N THR A 61 -3.62 -2.88 15.86
CA THR A 61 -4.29 -1.64 15.43
C THR A 61 -3.82 -0.44 16.26
N VAL A 62 -3.76 -0.62 17.58
CA VAL A 62 -3.30 0.44 18.51
C VAL A 62 -1.82 0.75 18.28
N GLY A 63 -0.99 -0.28 18.13
CA GLY A 63 0.44 -0.14 17.87
C GLY A 63 0.72 0.59 16.56
N TRP A 64 0.00 0.27 15.49
CA TRP A 64 0.17 0.95 14.19
C TRP A 64 -0.15 2.45 14.28
N ARG A 65 -1.29 2.81 14.89
CA ARG A 65 -1.66 4.22 15.10
C ARG A 65 -0.62 4.97 15.94
N TRP A 66 -0.05 4.30 16.94
CA TRP A 66 1.05 4.88 17.72
C TRP A 66 2.30 5.12 16.88
N GLN A 67 2.65 4.21 15.96
CA GLN A 67 3.80 4.38 15.05
C GLN A 67 3.59 5.56 14.10
N GLU A 68 2.40 5.69 13.50
CA GLU A 68 2.04 6.85 12.66
C GLU A 68 2.15 8.14 13.46
N CYS A 69 1.60 8.17 14.68
CA CYS A 69 1.64 9.34 15.54
C CYS A 69 3.02 9.71 16.08
N SER A 70 4.01 8.83 16.00
CA SER A 70 5.36 9.07 16.53
C SER A 70 6.38 9.35 15.44
N GLU A 71 6.61 8.43 14.52
CA GLU A 71 7.69 8.50 13.53
C GLU A 71 7.20 8.35 12.08
N LEU A 72 6.16 7.56 11.84
CA LEU A 72 5.63 7.25 10.51
C LEU A 72 4.55 8.24 10.08
N ALA A 73 4.79 9.53 10.27
CA ALA A 73 3.85 10.57 9.85
C ALA A 73 3.79 10.63 8.31
N MET A 74 2.72 10.10 7.74
CA MET A 74 2.50 10.07 6.29
C MET A 74 1.45 11.12 5.91
N PRO A 75 1.81 12.16 5.12
CA PRO A 75 0.90 13.24 4.76
C PRO A 75 -0.08 12.79 3.66
N ILE A 76 -1.07 11.99 4.03
CA ILE A 76 -2.14 11.51 3.15
C ILE A 76 -3.36 12.40 3.37
N GLY A 77 -3.86 13.00 2.29
CA GLY A 77 -5.07 13.83 2.31
C GLY A 77 -5.83 13.73 0.99
N ILE A 78 -7.04 14.28 0.97
CA ILE A 78 -7.96 14.25 -0.16
C ILE A 78 -7.99 15.62 -0.84
N GLY A 79 -7.54 15.67 -2.10
CA GLY A 79 -7.58 16.87 -2.94
C GLY A 79 -8.84 16.99 -3.80
N ASN A 80 -9.01 18.16 -4.41
CA ASN A 80 -10.11 18.48 -5.35
C ASN A 80 -10.10 17.65 -6.65
N ASN A 81 -8.99 16.95 -6.93
CA ASN A 81 -8.83 16.09 -8.10
C ASN A 81 -9.25 14.63 -7.82
N SER A 82 -9.88 14.35 -6.68
CA SER A 82 -10.42 13.04 -6.34
C SER A 82 -11.94 13.00 -6.45
N MET A 83 -12.53 11.81 -6.36
CA MET A 83 -13.99 11.63 -6.29
C MET A 83 -14.57 11.78 -4.87
N PHE A 84 -13.74 12.13 -3.89
CA PHE A 84 -14.13 12.27 -2.49
C PHE A 84 -14.20 13.75 -2.08
N PRO A 85 -14.99 14.10 -1.04
CA PRO A 85 -14.97 15.44 -0.48
C PRO A 85 -13.54 15.84 -0.07
N PRO A 86 -13.10 17.08 -0.37
CA PRO A 86 -11.77 17.54 0.00
C PRO A 86 -11.54 17.48 1.51
N ASP A 87 -10.41 16.92 1.88
CA ASP A 87 -9.96 16.75 3.27
C ASP A 87 -8.42 16.76 3.26
N PRO A 88 -7.79 17.93 3.04
CA PRO A 88 -6.35 18.04 2.90
C PRO A 88 -5.64 17.71 4.21
N PHE A 89 -4.45 17.12 4.12
CA PHE A 89 -3.63 16.83 5.30
C PHE A 89 -3.17 18.12 5.98
N ASP A 90 -3.53 18.28 7.26
CA ASP A 90 -3.07 19.36 8.13
C ASP A 90 -2.08 18.80 9.18
N LEU A 91 -0.84 19.28 9.13
CA LEU A 91 0.22 18.79 10.01
C LEU A 91 0.02 19.25 11.47
N GLU A 92 -0.52 20.45 11.70
CA GLU A 92 -0.70 20.98 13.07
C GLU A 92 -1.82 20.22 13.77
N ASP A 93 -2.96 20.02 13.10
CA ASP A 93 -4.08 19.22 13.60
C ASP A 93 -3.68 17.76 13.84
N TYR A 94 -2.88 17.19 12.93
CA TYR A 94 -2.33 15.85 13.09
C TYR A 94 -1.47 15.71 14.35
N ILE A 95 -0.55 16.67 14.58
CA ILE A 95 0.32 16.69 15.77
C ILE A 95 -0.52 16.82 17.05
N GLU A 96 -1.51 17.71 17.08
CA GLU A 96 -2.37 17.92 18.23
C GLU A 96 -3.19 16.67 18.56
N SER A 97 -3.81 16.07 17.54
CA SER A 97 -4.57 14.83 17.66
C SER A 97 -3.70 13.69 18.21
N CYS A 98 -2.52 13.48 17.65
CA CYS A 98 -1.60 12.45 18.12
C CYS A 98 -1.14 12.64 19.57
N LYS A 99 -0.89 13.89 19.97
CA LYS A 99 -0.58 14.23 21.36
C LYS A 99 -1.77 13.96 22.28
N SER A 100 -3.00 14.22 21.84
CA SER A 100 -4.22 13.94 22.61
C SER A 100 -4.44 12.44 22.83
N PHE A 101 -4.32 11.63 21.77
CA PHE A 101 -4.56 10.19 21.84
C PHE A 101 -3.46 9.41 22.57
N TYR A 102 -2.20 9.76 22.35
CA TYR A 102 -1.06 8.93 22.77
C TYR A 102 -0.04 9.66 23.64
N GLY A 103 -0.15 10.98 23.83
CA GLY A 103 0.80 11.77 24.62
C GLY A 103 2.20 11.87 24.02
N VAL A 104 2.39 11.43 22.76
CA VAL A 104 3.70 11.43 22.09
C VAL A 104 3.89 12.66 21.21
N PRO A 105 5.10 13.23 21.14
CA PRO A 105 5.42 14.23 20.15
C PRO A 105 5.67 13.55 18.79
N THR A 106 4.84 13.88 17.80
CA THR A 106 5.06 13.46 16.41
C THR A 106 6.35 14.07 15.87
N ARG A 107 7.19 13.25 15.23
CA ARG A 107 8.45 13.66 14.60
C ARG A 107 8.33 13.51 13.08
N PRO A 108 7.65 14.45 12.38
CA PRO A 108 7.26 14.26 10.98
C PRO A 108 8.43 14.12 10.01
N HIS A 109 9.60 14.64 10.37
CA HIS A 109 10.80 14.57 9.53
C HIS A 109 11.78 13.48 9.96
N TRP A 110 11.45 12.65 10.95
CA TRP A 110 12.37 11.64 11.48
C TRP A 110 12.77 10.62 10.40
N VAL A 111 11.77 10.00 9.75
CA VAL A 111 12.00 9.01 8.68
C VAL A 111 12.78 9.62 7.52
N THR A 112 12.39 10.83 7.07
CA THR A 112 13.07 11.50 5.95
C THR A 112 14.50 11.92 6.29
N THR A 113 14.80 12.20 7.56
CA THR A 113 16.16 12.53 8.02
C THR A 113 16.99 11.27 8.17
N TYR A 114 16.45 10.24 8.82
CA TYR A 114 17.20 9.04 9.20
C TYR A 114 17.47 8.13 7.99
N TYR A 115 16.47 7.91 7.13
CA TYR A 115 16.58 6.98 6.01
C TYR A 115 16.91 7.66 4.66
N GLY A 116 17.19 8.96 4.67
CA GLY A 116 17.65 9.71 3.48
C GLY A 116 16.56 10.45 2.70
N GLY A 117 15.27 10.17 2.94
CA GLY A 117 14.14 10.99 2.51
C GLY A 117 14.18 11.40 1.02
N HIS A 118 14.17 12.71 0.75
CA HIS A 118 14.22 13.25 -0.62
C HIS A 118 15.51 12.88 -1.39
N SER A 119 16.58 12.53 -0.69
CA SER A 119 17.85 12.10 -1.26
C SER A 119 17.98 10.57 -1.33
N ILE A 120 16.90 9.81 -1.15
CA ILE A 120 16.94 8.34 -1.08
C ILE A 120 17.64 7.72 -2.29
N LYS A 121 17.40 8.23 -3.51
CA LYS A 121 18.10 7.75 -4.72
C LYS A 121 19.62 7.92 -4.60
N LEU A 122 20.09 9.09 -4.18
CA LEU A 122 21.51 9.37 -4.00
C LEU A 122 22.14 8.51 -2.90
N ILE A 123 21.44 8.36 -1.77
CA ILE A 123 21.92 7.58 -0.62
C ILE A 123 21.99 6.10 -0.97
N LEU A 124 20.93 5.52 -1.53
CA LEU A 124 20.89 4.12 -1.93
C LEU A 124 21.87 3.84 -3.08
N GLN A 125 22.06 4.75 -4.03
CA GLN A 125 23.05 4.58 -5.09
C GLN A 125 24.49 4.49 -4.53
N ARG A 126 24.80 5.19 -3.44
CA ARG A 126 26.15 5.21 -2.84
C ARG A 126 26.39 4.12 -1.81
N PHE A 127 25.36 3.79 -1.03
CA PHE A 127 25.51 2.98 0.19
C PHE A 127 24.58 1.77 0.24
N GLY A 128 23.59 1.70 -0.65
CA GLY A 128 22.70 0.56 -0.77
C GLY A 128 23.24 -0.48 -1.74
N SER A 129 22.76 -1.71 -1.60
CA SER A 129 22.93 -2.78 -2.60
C SER A 129 21.89 -3.86 -2.34
N ASN A 130 21.60 -4.66 -3.37
CA ASN A 130 20.76 -5.85 -3.28
C ASN A 130 19.36 -5.59 -2.72
N ILE A 131 18.64 -4.65 -3.33
CA ILE A 131 17.25 -4.31 -2.98
C ILE A 131 16.38 -4.42 -4.23
N ILE A 132 15.25 -5.11 -4.10
CA ILE A 132 14.16 -5.05 -5.07
C ILE A 132 13.06 -4.17 -4.49
N PHE A 133 12.71 -3.11 -5.21
CA PHE A 133 11.49 -2.34 -4.95
C PHE A 133 10.39 -2.83 -5.89
N SER A 134 9.60 -3.81 -5.43
CA SER A 134 8.45 -4.30 -6.19
C SER A 134 7.22 -3.39 -5.99
N ASN A 135 6.51 -3.04 -7.06
CA ASN A 135 5.34 -2.17 -6.99
C ASN A 135 4.23 -2.61 -7.95
N GLY A 136 3.02 -2.80 -7.43
CA GLY A 136 1.82 -2.88 -8.25
C GLY A 136 1.28 -1.49 -8.54
N LEU A 137 1.18 -1.06 -9.80
CA LEU A 137 0.76 0.31 -10.14
C LEU A 137 -0.74 0.57 -9.92
N ARG A 138 -1.54 -0.44 -9.55
CA ARG A 138 -2.92 -0.24 -9.08
C ARG A 138 -2.99 0.02 -7.58
N ASP A 139 -1.94 -0.29 -6.85
CA ASP A 139 -1.83 0.04 -5.42
C ASP A 139 -1.64 1.55 -5.25
N PRO A 140 -2.52 2.25 -4.50
CA PRO A 140 -2.33 3.66 -4.21
C PRO A 140 -0.98 3.98 -3.56
N TYR A 141 -0.41 3.06 -2.76
CA TYR A 141 0.89 3.26 -2.11
C TYR A 141 2.08 3.26 -3.07
N SER A 142 1.92 2.72 -4.29
CA SER A 142 2.98 2.77 -5.31
C SER A 142 3.37 4.19 -5.70
N SER A 143 2.49 5.18 -5.48
CA SER A 143 2.78 6.60 -5.68
C SER A 143 3.92 7.12 -4.78
N GLY A 144 4.11 6.51 -3.60
CA GLY A 144 5.21 6.81 -2.68
C GLY A 144 6.41 5.87 -2.82
N GLY A 145 6.37 4.91 -3.75
CA GLY A 145 7.40 3.89 -3.94
C GLY A 145 8.56 4.32 -4.84
N VAL A 146 9.52 3.41 -5.01
CA VAL A 146 10.63 3.54 -5.98
C VAL A 146 10.25 2.77 -7.26
N LEU A 147 10.02 3.50 -8.35
CA LEU A 147 9.54 2.92 -9.62
C LEU A 147 10.61 2.83 -10.72
N GLU A 148 11.85 3.21 -10.41
CA GLU A 148 12.98 3.19 -11.35
C GLU A 148 14.20 2.55 -10.68
N ASN A 149 15.03 1.87 -11.47
CA ASN A 149 16.30 1.36 -10.99
C ASN A 149 17.18 2.50 -10.47
N ILE A 150 17.79 2.29 -9.31
CA ILE A 150 18.74 3.24 -8.69
C ILE A 150 20.18 2.85 -9.03
N SER A 151 20.45 1.54 -9.14
CA SER A 151 21.75 0.98 -9.53
C SER A 151 21.57 -0.41 -10.14
N ASP A 152 22.67 -1.07 -10.51
CA ASP A 152 22.64 -2.45 -11.04
C ASP A 152 22.11 -3.49 -10.03
N THR A 153 22.18 -3.19 -8.73
CA THR A 153 21.73 -4.10 -7.66
C THR A 153 20.56 -3.56 -6.85
N ILE A 154 20.11 -2.33 -7.14
CA ILE A 154 18.92 -1.72 -6.55
C ILE A 154 17.93 -1.44 -7.67
N VAL A 155 17.04 -2.40 -7.87
CA VAL A 155 16.16 -2.47 -9.04
C VAL A 155 14.71 -2.27 -8.65
N ALA A 156 13.94 -1.65 -9.54
CA ALA A 156 12.50 -1.52 -9.42
C ALA A 156 11.83 -2.55 -10.32
N VAL A 157 10.88 -3.30 -9.75
CA VAL A 157 10.09 -4.29 -10.49
C VAL A 157 8.62 -3.90 -10.36
N SER A 158 8.09 -3.24 -11.39
CA SER A 158 6.71 -2.74 -11.36
C SER A 158 5.80 -3.46 -12.34
N THR A 159 4.53 -3.61 -11.96
CA THR A 159 3.50 -4.19 -12.82
C THR A 159 2.27 -3.29 -12.90
N VAL A 160 1.81 -3.03 -14.13
CA VAL A 160 0.64 -2.16 -14.39
C VAL A 160 -0.63 -2.66 -13.71
N ASN A 161 -0.77 -3.98 -13.58
CA ASN A 161 -1.96 -4.62 -13.02
C ASN A 161 -1.79 -5.13 -11.58
N GLY A 162 -0.61 -4.97 -10.99
CA GLY A 162 -0.36 -5.38 -9.60
C GLY A 162 -1.12 -4.51 -8.61
N SER A 163 -1.70 -5.14 -7.60
CA SER A 163 -2.23 -4.50 -6.39
C SER A 163 -1.19 -4.58 -5.25
N HIS A 164 -1.58 -4.18 -4.04
CA HIS A 164 -0.70 -4.08 -2.89
C HIS A 164 -0.01 -5.42 -2.56
N CYS A 165 1.33 -5.45 -2.67
CA CYS A 165 2.21 -6.57 -2.33
C CYS A 165 1.78 -7.94 -2.90
N LEU A 166 1.16 -7.96 -4.08
CA LEU A 166 0.57 -9.16 -4.67
C LEU A 166 1.61 -10.24 -5.02
N ASP A 167 2.83 -9.81 -5.36
CA ASP A 167 4.01 -10.64 -5.59
C ASP A 167 4.39 -11.50 -4.39
N LEU A 168 4.15 -11.03 -3.16
CA LEU A 168 4.46 -11.74 -1.91
C LEU A 168 3.43 -12.80 -1.51
N LEU A 169 2.21 -12.74 -2.05
CA LEU A 169 1.15 -13.69 -1.69
C LEU A 169 1.46 -15.10 -2.22
N PHE A 170 0.82 -16.10 -1.62
CA PHE A 170 0.91 -17.48 -2.08
C PHE A 170 0.50 -17.60 -3.54
N ALA A 171 1.23 -18.45 -4.28
CA ALA A 171 0.89 -18.76 -5.66
C ALA A 171 -0.48 -19.45 -5.74
N LYS A 172 -1.31 -19.01 -6.69
CA LYS A 172 -2.62 -19.59 -7.02
C LYS A 172 -2.61 -20.04 -8.47
N GLU A 173 -3.38 -21.07 -8.80
CA GLU A 173 -3.55 -21.51 -10.20
C GLU A 173 -4.20 -20.43 -11.08
N THR A 174 -4.94 -19.51 -10.46
CA THR A 174 -5.59 -18.37 -11.13
C THR A 174 -4.67 -17.16 -11.31
N ASP A 175 -3.41 -17.23 -10.86
CA ASP A 175 -2.48 -16.11 -10.99
C ASP A 175 -2.20 -15.83 -12.47
N PRO A 176 -2.32 -14.57 -12.90
CA PRO A 176 -2.07 -14.23 -14.30
C PRO A 176 -0.59 -14.36 -14.65
N GLU A 177 -0.30 -14.63 -15.92
CA GLU A 177 1.07 -14.87 -16.39
C GLU A 177 2.03 -13.73 -16.05
N TRP A 178 1.57 -12.48 -16.07
CA TRP A 178 2.39 -11.32 -15.71
C TRP A 178 2.84 -11.33 -14.24
N LEU A 179 2.00 -11.83 -13.31
CA LEU A 179 2.34 -11.94 -11.90
C LEU A 179 3.36 -13.07 -11.68
N VAL A 180 3.15 -14.19 -12.36
CA VAL A 180 4.10 -15.30 -12.37
C VAL A 180 5.45 -14.85 -12.95
N ALA A 181 5.44 -14.05 -14.01
CA ALA A 181 6.65 -13.48 -14.61
C ALA A 181 7.38 -12.53 -13.65
N GLN A 182 6.65 -11.65 -12.95
CA GLN A 182 7.21 -10.77 -11.92
C GLN A 182 7.94 -11.58 -10.83
N ARG A 183 7.28 -12.58 -10.23
CA ARG A 183 7.90 -13.43 -9.20
C ARG A 183 9.13 -14.18 -9.71
N LYS A 184 9.11 -14.62 -10.97
CA LYS A 184 10.28 -15.27 -11.60
C LYS A 184 11.47 -14.31 -11.75
N ILE A 185 11.21 -13.04 -12.06
CA ILE A 185 12.26 -12.00 -12.13
C ILE A 185 12.87 -11.78 -10.73
N GLU A 186 12.02 -11.62 -9.72
CA GLU A 186 12.45 -11.43 -8.32
C GLU A 186 13.29 -12.62 -7.82
N ILE A 187 12.82 -13.85 -8.03
CA ILE A 187 13.55 -15.07 -7.68
C ILE A 187 14.88 -15.17 -8.43
N LYS A 188 14.92 -14.79 -9.71
CA LYS A 188 16.16 -14.80 -10.49
C LYS A 188 17.20 -13.86 -9.88
N ILE A 189 16.81 -12.64 -9.56
CA ILE A 189 17.69 -11.64 -8.92
C ILE A 189 18.18 -12.15 -7.56
N MET A 190 17.29 -12.69 -6.72
CA MET A 190 17.68 -13.25 -5.42
C MET A 190 18.67 -14.41 -5.56
N LYS A 191 18.48 -15.29 -6.54
CA LYS A 191 19.44 -16.38 -6.83
C LYS A 191 20.80 -15.83 -7.25
N GLU A 192 20.84 -14.83 -8.11
CA GLU A 192 22.09 -14.18 -8.52
C GLU A 192 22.85 -13.58 -7.31
N TRP A 193 22.14 -13.00 -6.34
CA TRP A 193 22.76 -12.50 -5.11
C TRP A 193 23.31 -13.62 -4.22
N ILE A 194 22.56 -14.72 -4.07
CA ILE A 194 23.01 -15.89 -3.30
C ILE A 194 24.24 -16.54 -3.95
N ASP A 195 24.22 -16.71 -5.27
CA ASP A 195 25.34 -17.29 -6.02
C ASP A 195 26.58 -16.41 -5.88
N LYS A 196 26.44 -15.09 -6.02
CA LYS A 196 27.53 -14.13 -5.80
C LYS A 196 28.08 -14.22 -4.39
N TYR A 197 27.23 -14.31 -3.37
CA TYR A 197 27.66 -14.48 -1.99
C TYR A 197 28.55 -15.71 -1.79
N TYR A 198 28.17 -16.86 -2.36
CA TYR A 198 28.98 -18.08 -2.24
C TYR A 198 30.29 -18.03 -3.01
N VAL A 199 30.33 -17.35 -4.17
CA VAL A 199 31.57 -17.07 -4.89
C VAL A 199 32.50 -16.22 -4.03
N ASP A 200 32.00 -15.10 -3.50
CA ASP A 200 32.78 -14.18 -2.66
C ASP A 200 33.28 -14.88 -1.39
N LEU A 201 32.43 -15.70 -0.74
CA LEU A 201 32.78 -16.48 0.45
C LEU A 201 33.91 -17.47 0.20
N SER A 202 33.98 -18.08 -1.00
CA SER A 202 35.03 -19.03 -1.36
C SER A 202 36.40 -18.38 -1.63
N MET A 203 36.43 -17.05 -1.77
CA MET A 203 37.66 -16.28 -2.01
C MET A 203 38.33 -15.80 -0.71
N PHE A 204 37.71 -16.01 0.44
CA PHE A 204 38.25 -15.74 1.78
C PHE A 204 38.52 -17.05 2.53
#